data_AF-A0A151RC14-F1
#
_entry.id   AF-A0A151RC14-F1
#
_cell.length_a   1.000
_cell.length_b   1.000
_cell.length_c   1.000
_cell.angle_alpha   90.00
_cell.angle_beta   90.00
_cell.angle_gamma   90.00
#
_symmetry.space_group_name_H-M   'P 1'
#
loop_
_entity.id
_entity.type
_entity.pdbx_description
1 polymer ?
#
loop_
_entity_poly.entity_id
_entity_poly.type
_entity_poly.pdbx_seq_one_letter_code
_entity_poly.pdbx_strand_id
1 'polypeptide(L)' 'VTYWLALPPSLSNLHDVFHVSQLRKYVHGPSHVVELDDVRVKENLTFEKFPVTVVDHKLKELRGKSIALVKVMWDAAT' A
#
# COMPACT_ATOMS: atom_id res chain seq x y z
N VAL A 1 -13.09 -15.93 3.34
CA VAL A 1 -14.50 -15.71 2.94
C VAL A 1 -14.48 -14.57 1.94
N THR A 2 -15.25 -14.68 0.86
CA THR A 2 -15.27 -13.68 -0.20
C THR A 2 -16.44 -12.73 0.02
N TYR A 3 -16.17 -11.43 0.03
CA TYR A 3 -17.16 -10.37 0.21
C TYR A 3 -17.27 -9.52 -1.04
N TRP A 4 -18.50 -9.11 -1.34
CA TRP A 4 -18.82 -8.15 -2.38
C TRP A 4 -18.99 -6.79 -1.72
N LEU A 5 -18.22 -5.80 -2.15
CA LEU A 5 -18.29 -4.44 -1.61
C LEU A 5 -18.84 -3.49 -2.68
N ALA A 6 -19.77 -2.63 -2.28
CA ALA A 6 -20.22 -1.55 -3.15
C ALA A 6 -19.10 -0.51 -3.28
N LEU A 7 -18.40 -0.52 -4.41
CA LEU A 7 -17.33 0.42 -4.71
C LEU A 7 -17.90 1.76 -5.21
N PRO A 8 -17.28 2.91 -4.85
CA PRO A 8 -17.64 4.19 -5.45
C PRO A 8 -17.31 4.22 -6.94
N PRO A 9 -17.97 5.08 -7.75
CA PRO A 9 -17.74 5.15 -9.19
C PRO A 9 -16.28 5.41 -9.60
N SER A 10 -15.52 6.13 -8.77
CA SER A 10 -14.09 6.39 -8.97
C SER A 10 -13.21 5.12 -8.94
N LEU A 11 -13.71 4.03 -8.36
CA LEU A 11 -13.03 2.74 -8.25
C LEU A 11 -13.70 1.65 -9.10
N SER A 12 -14.53 2.04 -10.07
CA SER A 12 -15.26 1.11 -10.95
C SER A 12 -14.36 0.20 -11.79
N ASN A 13 -13.07 0.52 -11.91
CA ASN A 13 -12.06 -0.32 -12.56
C ASN A 13 -11.45 -1.40 -11.63
N LEU A 14 -11.76 -1.39 -10.32
CA LEU A 14 -11.36 -2.44 -9.38
C LEU A 14 -12.39 -3.56 -9.30
N HIS A 15 -11.93 -4.78 -9.01
CA HIS A 15 -12.82 -5.88 -8.66
C HIS A 15 -13.50 -5.60 -7.31
N ASP A 16 -14.83 -5.70 -7.28
CA ASP A 16 -15.69 -5.53 -6.11
C ASP A 16 -15.67 -6.75 -5.16
N VAL A 17 -14.95 -7.80 -5.55
CA VAL A 17 -14.84 -9.07 -4.85
C VAL A 17 -13.52 -9.13 -4.06
N PHE A 18 -13.61 -9.11 -2.73
CA PHE A 18 -12.45 -9.12 -1.84
C PHE A 18 -12.40 -10.39 -0.99
N HIS A 19 -11.22 -11.01 -0.92
CA HIS A 19 -10.99 -12.12 0.00
C HIS A 19 -10.57 -11.59 1.37
N VAL A 20 -11.50 -11.59 2.32
CA VAL A 20 -11.21 -11.21 3.71
C VAL A 20 -11.01 -12.48 4.52
N SER A 21 -9.83 -12.61 5.14
CA SER A 21 -9.54 -13.65 6.13
C SER A 21 -9.36 -12.99 7.49
N GLN A 22 -9.82 -13.65 8.56
CA GLN A 22 -9.68 -13.20 9.95
C GLN A 22 -10.34 -11.85 10.26
N LEU A 23 -11.66 -11.76 10.05
CA LEU A 23 -12.45 -10.67 10.63
C LEU A 23 -12.34 -10.72 12.15
N ARG A 24 -11.51 -9.85 12.72
CA ARG A 24 -11.53 -9.57 14.16
C ARG A 24 -12.71 -8.65 14.44
N LYS A 25 -13.31 -8.78 15.62
CA LYS A 25 -14.34 -7.84 16.09
C LYS A 25 -13.75 -6.43 16.05
N TYR A 26 -14.31 -5.57 15.20
CA TYR A 26 -13.94 -4.17 15.17
C TYR A 26 -14.51 -3.45 16.39
N VAL A 27 -13.66 -2.72 17.12
CA VAL A 27 -14.06 -1.86 18.23
C VAL A 27 -13.88 -0.42 17.75
N HIS A 28 -15.00 0.28 17.56
CA HIS A 28 -14.99 1.65 17.06
C HIS A 28 -14.15 2.56 17.97
N GLY A 29 -13.26 3.34 17.37
CA GLY A 29 -12.42 4.32 18.05
C GLY A 29 -12.14 5.49 17.10
N PRO A 30 -12.03 6.73 17.60
CA PRO A 30 -11.85 7.91 16.76
C PRO A 30 -10.54 7.90 15.96
N SER A 31 -9.51 7.17 16.41
CA SER A 31 -8.24 6.97 15.68
C SER A 31 -8.31 5.99 14.50
N HIS A 32 -9.44 5.29 14.33
CA HIS A 32 -9.61 4.30 13.25
C HIS A 32 -10.29 4.89 12.01
N VAL A 33 -10.76 6.14 12.08
CA VAL A 33 -11.26 6.86 10.92
C VAL A 33 -10.04 7.26 10.11
N VAL A 34 -9.78 6.53 9.04
CA VAL A 34 -8.82 6.94 8.02
C VAL A 34 -9.53 8.00 7.19
N GLU A 35 -9.03 9.24 7.21
CA GLU A 35 -9.44 10.22 6.22
C GLU A 35 -9.11 9.63 4.85
N LEU A 36 -10.12 9.56 4.00
CA LEU A 36 -9.95 9.18 2.61
C LEU A 36 -9.20 10.35 1.96
N ASP A 37 -7.87 10.30 2.01
CA ASP A 37 -7.06 11.13 1.13
C ASP A 37 -7.49 10.80 -0.30
N ASP A 38 -7.54 11.82 -1.16
CA ASP A 38 -7.80 11.67 -2.59
C ASP A 38 -6.63 10.90 -3.22
N VAL A 39 -6.61 9.57 -3.05
CA VAL A 39 -5.63 8.69 -3.67
C VAL A 39 -5.93 8.71 -5.17
N ARG A 40 -5.23 9.61 -5.88
CA ARG A 40 -5.30 9.74 -7.33
C ARG A 40 -4.59 8.55 -7.98
N VAL A 41 -5.31 7.45 -8.09
CA VAL A 41 -4.88 6.30 -8.89
C VAL A 41 -5.09 6.65 -10.37
N LYS A 42 -4.09 6.35 -11.22
CA LYS A 42 -4.22 6.52 -12.67
C LYS A 42 -5.28 5.54 -13.21
N GLU A 43 -5.85 5.83 -14.38
CA GLU A 43 -6.88 4.98 -15.01
C GLU A 43 -6.47 3.52 -15.18
N ASN A 44 -5.16 3.27 -15.36
CA ASN A 44 -4.55 1.94 -15.46
C ASN A 44 -4.27 1.28 -14.09
N LEU A 45 -4.88 1.75 -13.00
CA LEU A 45 -4.70 1.24 -11.64
C LEU A 45 -3.27 1.36 -11.10
N THR A 46 -2.43 2.21 -11.69
CA THR A 46 -1.08 2.46 -11.16
C THR A 46 -1.05 3.66 -10.22
N PHE A 47 -0.23 3.54 -9.18
CA PHE A 47 0.08 4.61 -8.24
C PHE A 47 1.57 4.89 -8.32
N GLU A 48 1.93 6.13 -8.68
CA GLU A 48 3.32 6.52 -8.82
C GLU A 48 3.85 6.99 -7.46
N LYS A 49 4.88 6.30 -6.95
CA LYS A 49 5.63 6.76 -5.77
C LYS A 49 6.99 7.24 -6.20
N PHE A 50 7.35 8.44 -5.76
CA PHE A 50 8.67 8.97 -5.98
C PHE A 50 9.58 8.61 -4.79
N PRO A 51 10.78 8.06 -5.05
CA PRO A 51 11.80 7.93 -4.02
C PRO A 51 12.29 9.33 -3.65
N VAL A 52 12.27 9.66 -2.37
CA VAL A 52 12.73 10.97 -1.88
C VAL A 52 14.24 10.97 -1.73
N THR A 53 14.77 9.97 -1.03
CA THR A 53 16.22 9.86 -0.82
C THR A 53 16.63 8.46 -0.39
N VAL A 54 17.91 8.12 -0.57
CA VAL A 54 18.52 6.93 0.03
C VAL A 54 18.97 7.30 1.44
N VAL A 55 18.43 6.62 2.44
CA VAL A 55 18.72 6.90 3.86
C VAL A 55 19.80 5.99 4.44
N ASP A 56 20.11 4.86 3.81
CA ASP A 56 21.11 3.92 4.32
C ASP A 56 21.64 2.98 3.23
N HIS A 57 22.83 2.43 3.46
CA HIS A 57 23.49 1.43 2.61
C HIS A 57 23.97 0.25 3.45
N LYS A 58 23.75 -0.96 2.97
CA LYS A 58 24.20 -2.18 3.65
C LYS A 58 24.71 -3.21 2.67
N LEU A 59 25.84 -3.83 2.99
CA LEU A 59 26.33 -4.99 2.27
C LEU A 59 25.73 -6.26 2.87
N LYS A 60 25.19 -7.14 2.02
CA LYS A 60 24.57 -8.40 2.43
C LYS A 60 25.20 -9.56 1.68
N GLU A 61 25.69 -10.55 2.41
CA GLU A 61 26.15 -11.81 1.85
C GLU A 61 24.96 -12.71 1.52
N LEU A 62 24.85 -13.10 0.26
CA LEU A 62 23.85 -14.03 -0.24
C LEU A 62 24.51 -15.05 -1.17
N ARG A 63 24.39 -16.34 -0.82
CA ARG A 63 24.95 -17.46 -1.61
C ARG A 63 26.45 -17.29 -1.94
N GLY A 64 27.22 -16.79 -0.97
CA GLY A 64 28.66 -16.55 -1.12
C GLY A 64 29.02 -15.33 -1.98
N LYS A 65 28.06 -14.42 -2.24
CA LYS A 65 28.29 -13.16 -2.94
C LYS A 65 27.86 -11.96 -2.09
N SER A 66 28.70 -10.94 -2.09
CA SER A 66 28.42 -9.62 -1.52
C SER A 66 27.46 -8.83 -2.41
N ILE A 67 26.31 -8.40 -1.88
CA ILE A 67 25.32 -7.58 -2.58
C ILE A 67 25.11 -6.27 -1.81
N ALA A 68 25.26 -5.13 -2.48
CA ALA A 68 24.92 -3.83 -1.92
C ALA A 68 23.40 -3.62 -1.92
N LEU A 69 22.86 -3.26 -0.76
CA LEU A 69 21.46 -2.90 -0.55
C LEU A 69 21.38 -1.42 -0.17
N VAL A 70 20.32 -0.78 -0.63
CA VAL A 70 20.00 0.60 -0.28
C VAL A 70 18.65 0.65 0.43
N LYS A 71 18.54 1.48 1.45
CA LYS A 71 17.27 1.80 2.10
C LYS A 71 16.75 3.10 1.51
N VAL A 72 15.61 3.05 0.85
CA VAL A 72 14.98 4.20 0.20
C VAL A 72 13.86 4.74 1.07
N MET A 73 13.87 6.04 1.31
CA MET A 73 12.74 6.78 1.85
C MET A 73 11.81 7.15 0.69
N TRP A 74 10.57 6.72 0.78
CA TRP A 74 9.54 7.02 -0.20
C TRP A 74 8.72 8.21 0.27
N ASP A 75 8.19 8.97 -0.67
CA ASP A 75 7.29 10.07 -0.34
C ASP A 75 6.06 9.52 0.39
N ALA A 76 5.74 10.16 1.51
CA ALA A 76 4.49 9.90 2.21
C ALA A 76 3.46 10.74 1.47
N ALA A 77 2.53 10.08 0.76
CA ALA A 77 1.43 10.76 0.09
C ALA A 77 0.82 11.80 1.05
N THR A 78 0.78 13.06 0.62
CA THR A 78 -0.14 14.07 1.14
C THR A 78 -1.46 13.94 0.38
#